data_AF-A0A0Q6UH51-F1
#
_entry.id   AF-A0A0Q6UH51-F1
#
_cell.length_a   1.000
_cell.length_b   1.000
_cell.length_c   1.000
_cell.angle_alpha   90.00
_cell.angle_beta   90.00
_cell.angle_gamma   90.00
#
_symmetry.space_group_name_H-M   'P 1'
#
loop_
_entity.id
_entity.type
_entity.pdbx_description
1 polymer ?
#
loop_
_entity_poly.entity_id
_entity_poly.type
_entity_poly.pdbx_seq_one_letter_code
_entity_poly.pdbx_strand_id
1 'polypeptide(L)'
;MTNPYEILGVRRDATDDQVKAAYRRRAKTTHPDSGGDPEAFSRVQKAYELLLDPVRRKVFDDTGYDVELADPVDLQALIVIEKLVNQLTLDEREPGTFDPLARMRTDLSEEMRKARFSKRELERHSSRIEHHLERLEKRPTTDILGSMLRARIKAIATAIGETEAKIKASERACEMLYDYSYEVDVQENDELLLVEGEASPAPRAKREERPLWIVPAAQEG
;
A
#
# COMPACT_ATOMS: atom_id res chain seq x y z
N MET A 1 -6.77 0.51 -6.34
CA MET A 1 -6.17 -0.19 -7.48
C MET A 1 -6.65 0.46 -8.76
N THR A 2 -5.79 0.46 -9.77
CA THR A 2 -6.07 1.07 -11.08
C THR A 2 -7.15 0.30 -11.83
N ASN A 3 -8.19 0.98 -12.32
CA ASN A 3 -9.28 0.36 -13.05
C ASN A 3 -9.09 0.45 -14.58
N PRO A 4 -8.91 -0.68 -15.32
CA PRO A 4 -8.70 -0.69 -16.77
C PRO A 4 -9.92 -0.17 -17.55
N TYR A 5 -11.14 -0.40 -17.05
CA TYR A 5 -12.36 0.08 -17.68
C TYR A 5 -12.44 1.60 -17.65
N GLU A 6 -12.05 2.22 -16.53
CA GLU A 6 -11.95 3.67 -16.40
C GLU A 6 -10.82 4.25 -17.26
N ILE A 7 -9.66 3.59 -17.33
CA ILE A 7 -8.54 4.03 -18.20
C ILE A 7 -8.98 4.14 -19.66
N LEU A 8 -9.72 3.15 -20.16
CA LEU A 8 -10.23 3.14 -21.53
C LEU A 8 -11.53 3.94 -21.70
N GLY A 9 -12.21 4.28 -20.60
CA GLY A 9 -13.51 4.97 -20.63
C GLY A 9 -14.63 4.08 -21.17
N VAL A 10 -14.65 2.82 -20.76
CA VAL A 10 -15.68 1.83 -21.13
C VAL A 10 -16.37 1.30 -19.89
N ARG A 11 -17.56 0.72 -20.07
CA ARG A 11 -18.26 0.02 -18.99
C ARG A 11 -17.65 -1.37 -18.77
N ARG A 12 -17.90 -1.94 -17.59
CA ARG A 12 -17.42 -3.28 -17.22
C ARG A 12 -17.97 -4.40 -18.11
N ASP A 13 -19.19 -4.21 -18.63
CA ASP A 13 -19.87 -5.10 -19.58
C ASP A 13 -19.46 -4.87 -21.05
N ALA A 14 -18.43 -4.07 -21.32
CA ALA A 14 -18.02 -3.76 -22.68
C ALA A 14 -17.54 -5.01 -23.45
N THR A 15 -18.02 -5.12 -24.68
CA THR A 15 -17.58 -6.11 -25.66
C THR A 15 -16.17 -5.81 -26.17
N ASP A 16 -15.49 -6.83 -26.70
CA ASP A 16 -14.14 -6.69 -27.27
C ASP A 16 -14.05 -5.60 -28.33
N ASP A 17 -15.10 -5.43 -29.15
CA ASP A 17 -15.16 -4.40 -30.18
C ASP A 17 -15.24 -3.00 -29.59
N GLN A 18 -15.99 -2.83 -28.49
CA GLN A 18 -16.05 -1.56 -27.75
C GLN A 18 -14.70 -1.25 -27.09
N VAL A 19 -14.04 -2.26 -26.51
CA VAL A 19 -12.68 -2.14 -25.93
C VAL A 19 -11.67 -1.72 -27.00
N LYS A 20 -11.64 -2.40 -28.15
CA LYS A 20 -10.78 -2.05 -29.29
C LYS A 20 -11.04 -0.65 -29.81
N ALA A 21 -12.31 -0.25 -29.94
CA ALA A 21 -12.67 1.10 -30.37
C ALA A 21 -12.23 2.17 -29.36
N ALA A 22 -12.37 1.91 -28.07
CA ALA A 22 -11.94 2.81 -27.01
C ALA A 22 -10.41 2.96 -26.96
N TYR A 23 -9.67 1.86 -27.05
CA TYR A 23 -8.22 1.87 -27.14
C TYR A 23 -7.73 2.74 -28.29
N ARG A 24 -8.27 2.56 -29.51
CA ARG A 24 -7.88 3.39 -30.67
C ARG A 24 -8.08 4.89 -30.43
N ARG A 25 -9.18 5.28 -29.78
CA ARG A 25 -9.44 6.69 -29.43
C ARG A 25 -8.43 7.20 -28.40
N ARG A 26 -8.19 6.43 -27.33
CA ARG A 26 -7.30 6.81 -26.23
C ARG A 26 -5.84 6.87 -26.68
N ALA A 27 -5.39 5.85 -27.41
CA ALA A 27 -4.04 5.77 -27.97
C ALA A 27 -3.70 7.02 -28.80
N LYS A 28 -4.61 7.50 -29.65
CA LYS A 28 -4.41 8.73 -30.42
C LYS A 28 -4.22 9.98 -29.55
N THR A 29 -4.94 10.06 -28.43
CA THR A 29 -4.86 11.20 -27.51
C THR A 29 -3.66 11.16 -26.57
N THR A 30 -3.16 9.97 -26.23
CA THR A 30 -2.06 9.81 -25.28
C THR A 30 -0.70 9.58 -25.96
N HIS A 31 -0.65 9.43 -27.29
CA HIS A 31 0.59 9.12 -27.99
C HIS A 31 1.64 10.24 -27.81
N PRO A 32 2.91 9.90 -27.47
CA PRO A 32 3.99 10.89 -27.31
C PRO A 32 4.22 11.76 -28.55
N ASP A 33 4.15 11.18 -29.76
CA ASP A 33 4.28 11.92 -31.03
C ASP A 33 3.21 13.00 -31.24
N SER A 34 2.08 12.90 -30.53
CA SER A 34 1.00 13.90 -30.56
C SER A 34 1.06 14.84 -29.34
N GLY A 35 2.16 14.84 -28.59
CA GLY A 35 2.35 15.61 -27.37
C GLY A 35 1.75 14.98 -26.11
N GLY A 36 1.41 13.69 -26.16
CA GLY A 36 0.88 12.94 -25.02
C GLY A 36 1.95 12.45 -24.04
N ASP A 37 1.51 11.98 -22.88
CA ASP A 37 2.37 11.40 -21.84
C ASP A 37 2.68 9.92 -22.13
N PRO A 38 3.97 9.52 -22.28
CA PRO A 38 4.36 8.13 -22.46
C PRO A 38 3.81 7.18 -21.39
N GLU A 39 3.74 7.63 -20.13
CA GLU A 39 3.21 6.79 -19.05
C GLU A 39 1.70 6.58 -19.19
N ALA A 40 0.95 7.64 -19.52
CA ALA A 40 -0.47 7.55 -19.84
C ALA A 40 -0.74 6.61 -21.02
N PHE A 41 0.09 6.68 -22.07
CA PHE A 41 -0.01 5.75 -23.20
C PHE A 41 0.25 4.30 -22.78
N SER A 42 1.28 4.05 -21.97
CA SER A 42 1.58 2.72 -21.43
C SER A 42 0.42 2.17 -20.60
N ARG A 43 -0.21 2.99 -19.74
CA ARG A 43 -1.39 2.58 -18.97
C ARG A 43 -2.57 2.21 -19.87
N VAL A 44 -2.82 2.99 -20.93
CA VAL A 44 -3.86 2.70 -21.93
C VAL A 44 -3.60 1.38 -22.65
N GLN A 45 -2.35 1.11 -23.02
CA GLN A 45 -1.97 -0.13 -23.66
C GLN A 45 -2.18 -1.35 -22.74
N LYS A 46 -1.68 -1.28 -21.51
CA LYS A 46 -1.85 -2.36 -20.51
C LYS A 46 -3.32 -2.64 -20.19
N ALA A 47 -4.15 -1.59 -20.08
CA ALA A 47 -5.58 -1.74 -19.86
C ALA A 47 -6.26 -2.44 -21.05
N TYR A 48 -5.85 -2.11 -22.26
CA TYR A 48 -6.34 -2.78 -23.46
C TYR A 48 -5.92 -4.25 -23.53
N GLU A 49 -4.66 -4.56 -23.24
CA GLU A 49 -4.11 -5.92 -23.22
C GLU A 49 -4.84 -6.78 -22.18
N LEU A 50 -5.03 -6.25 -20.96
CA LEU A 50 -5.80 -6.92 -19.91
C LEU A 50 -7.24 -7.24 -20.36
N LEU A 51 -7.96 -6.25 -20.90
CA LEU A 51 -9.38 -6.41 -21.21
C LEU A 51 -9.65 -7.29 -22.44
N LEU A 52 -8.65 -7.53 -23.28
CA LEU A 52 -8.75 -8.47 -24.41
C LEU A 52 -8.27 -9.88 -24.08
N ASP A 53 -7.57 -10.08 -22.97
CA ASP A 53 -7.23 -11.41 -22.47
C ASP A 53 -8.40 -11.92 -21.59
N PRO A 54 -9.17 -12.92 -22.03
CA PRO A 54 -10.35 -13.38 -21.28
C PRO A 54 -10.00 -13.92 -19.89
N VAL A 55 -8.81 -14.52 -19.74
CA VAL A 55 -8.36 -15.10 -18.47
C VAL A 55 -7.96 -13.98 -17.51
N ARG A 56 -7.12 -13.05 -17.97
CA ARG A 56 -6.70 -11.90 -17.15
C ARG A 56 -7.88 -11.00 -16.80
N ARG A 57 -8.77 -10.70 -17.75
CA ARG A 57 -9.98 -9.93 -17.51
C ARG A 57 -10.86 -10.58 -16.43
N LYS A 58 -11.05 -11.91 -16.49
CA LYS A 58 -11.79 -12.64 -15.47
C LYS A 58 -11.13 -12.52 -14.09
N VAL A 59 -9.81 -12.72 -13.99
CA VAL A 59 -9.08 -12.56 -12.73
C VAL A 59 -9.23 -11.14 -12.19
N PHE A 60 -9.07 -10.12 -13.04
CA PHE A 60 -9.29 -8.73 -12.65
C PHE A 60 -10.73 -8.48 -12.20
N ASP A 61 -11.71 -9.04 -12.89
CA ASP A 61 -13.11 -8.90 -12.51
C ASP A 61 -13.40 -9.55 -11.14
N ASP A 62 -12.81 -10.70 -10.87
CA ASP A 62 -13.02 -11.42 -9.61
C ASP A 62 -12.28 -10.74 -8.44
N THR A 63 -11.11 -10.13 -8.68
CA THR A 63 -10.19 -9.68 -7.61
C THR A 63 -9.97 -8.17 -7.55
N GLY A 64 -10.31 -7.44 -8.61
CA GLY A 64 -9.95 -6.03 -8.79
C GLY A 64 -8.47 -5.77 -9.07
N TYR A 65 -7.68 -6.83 -9.33
CA TYR A 65 -6.22 -6.76 -9.41
C TYR A 65 -5.67 -7.29 -10.74
N ASP A 66 -4.64 -6.60 -11.24
CA ASP A 66 -3.74 -7.08 -12.27
C ASP A 66 -2.34 -6.53 -12.04
N VAL A 67 -1.34 -7.41 -12.13
CA VAL A 67 0.05 -7.11 -11.80
C VAL A 67 0.69 -6.07 -12.74
N GLU A 68 0.26 -5.99 -14.00
CA GLU A 68 0.85 -5.07 -14.97
C GLU A 68 0.27 -3.65 -14.84
N LEU A 69 -0.94 -3.53 -14.31
CA LEU A 69 -1.63 -2.26 -14.02
C LEU A 69 -1.48 -1.78 -12.57
N ALA A 70 -0.94 -2.60 -11.69
CA ALA A 70 -0.72 -2.25 -10.30
C ALA A 70 0.23 -1.05 -10.17
N ASP A 71 -0.11 -0.11 -9.29
CA ASP A 71 0.80 0.96 -8.89
C ASP A 71 2.01 0.34 -8.14
N PRO A 72 3.23 0.89 -8.27
CA PRO A 72 4.37 0.44 -7.47
C PRO A 72 4.09 0.29 -5.96
N VAL A 73 3.28 1.18 -5.37
CA VAL A 73 2.91 1.10 -3.95
C VAL A 73 1.95 -0.07 -3.69
N ASP A 74 1.02 -0.36 -4.60
CA ASP A 74 0.15 -1.54 -4.51
C ASP A 74 1.00 -2.84 -4.53
N LEU A 75 2.01 -2.92 -5.41
CA LEU A 75 2.91 -4.09 -5.47
C LEU A 75 3.72 -4.26 -4.17
N GLN A 76 4.24 -3.17 -3.61
CA GLN A 76 4.96 -3.23 -2.32
C GLN A 76 4.01 -3.64 -1.18
N ALA A 77 2.77 -3.17 -1.18
CA ALA A 77 1.76 -3.59 -0.21
C ALA A 77 1.46 -5.10 -0.31
N LEU A 78 1.38 -5.64 -1.52
CA LEU A 78 1.19 -7.08 -1.73
C LEU A 78 2.35 -7.92 -1.20
N ILE A 79 3.60 -7.48 -1.38
CA ILE A 79 4.78 -8.15 -0.78
C ILE A 79 4.67 -8.17 0.75
N VAL A 80 4.20 -7.07 1.34
CA VAL A 80 3.96 -7.00 2.79
C VAL A 80 2.85 -7.98 3.20
N ILE A 81 1.73 -8.04 2.47
CA ILE A 81 0.63 -8.98 2.74
C ILE A 81 1.10 -10.43 2.57
N GLU A 82 1.88 -10.74 1.53
CA GLU A 82 2.43 -12.08 1.29
C GLU A 82 3.26 -12.56 2.49
N LYS A 83 4.09 -11.68 3.07
CA LYS A 83 4.83 -12.01 4.30
C LYS A 83 3.88 -12.37 5.46
N LEU A 84 2.80 -11.62 5.64
CA LEU A 84 1.81 -11.89 6.69
C LEU A 84 1.04 -13.18 6.43
N VAL A 85 0.66 -13.45 5.17
CA VAL A 85 0.01 -14.70 4.75
C VAL A 85 0.93 -15.89 5.00
N ASN A 86 2.23 -15.75 4.74
CA ASN A 86 3.20 -16.79 5.07
C ASN A 86 3.28 -17.06 6.58
N GLN A 87 3.19 -16.03 7.41
CA GLN A 87 3.11 -16.19 8.87
C GLN A 87 1.83 -16.91 9.29
N LEU A 88 0.68 -16.56 8.70
CA LEU A 88 -0.59 -17.24 8.92
C LEU A 88 -0.53 -18.71 8.49
N THR A 89 0.07 -18.99 7.34
CA THR A 89 0.19 -20.35 6.77
C THR A 89 1.01 -21.27 7.67
N LEU A 90 1.99 -20.71 8.38
CA LEU A 90 2.86 -21.44 9.31
C LEU A 90 2.31 -21.47 10.74
N ASP A 91 1.15 -20.86 11.00
CA ASP A 91 0.52 -20.86 12.32
C ASP A 91 -0.22 -22.18 12.56
N GLU A 92 0.18 -22.91 13.59
CA GLU A 92 -0.36 -24.24 13.90
C GLU A 92 -1.65 -24.20 14.74
N ARG A 93 -2.14 -23.01 15.13
CA ARG A 93 -3.39 -22.89 15.89
C ARG A 93 -4.58 -23.32 15.04
N GLU A 94 -5.56 -23.94 15.70
CA GLU A 94 -6.78 -24.40 15.02
C GLU A 94 -7.55 -23.20 14.41
N PRO A 95 -8.00 -23.29 13.14
CA PRO A 95 -8.86 -22.27 12.53
C PRO A 95 -10.09 -21.99 13.40
N GLY A 96 -10.57 -20.74 13.39
CA GLY A 96 -11.69 -20.32 14.23
C GLY A 96 -11.31 -20.00 15.68
N THR A 97 -10.14 -20.41 16.19
CA THR A 97 -9.75 -20.11 17.59
C THR A 97 -9.15 -18.72 17.81
N PHE A 98 -8.86 -17.99 16.73
CA PHE A 98 -8.31 -16.63 16.79
C PHE A 98 -8.63 -15.85 15.51
N ASP A 99 -8.54 -14.52 15.57
CA ASP A 99 -8.65 -13.65 14.40
C ASP A 99 -7.26 -13.36 13.78
N PRO A 100 -6.89 -14.00 12.65
CA PRO A 100 -5.63 -13.73 11.96
C PRO A 100 -5.58 -12.34 11.34
N LEU A 101 -6.70 -11.76 10.91
CA LEU A 101 -6.73 -10.44 10.29
C LEU A 101 -6.54 -9.34 11.34
N ALA A 102 -7.09 -9.49 12.54
CA ALA A 102 -6.74 -8.63 13.68
C ALA A 102 -5.25 -8.72 13.99
N ARG A 103 -4.66 -9.92 13.98
CA ARG A 103 -3.23 -10.09 14.22
C ARG A 103 -2.39 -9.39 13.15
N MET A 104 -2.69 -9.60 11.86
CA MET A 104 -2.04 -8.93 10.73
C MET A 104 -2.08 -7.40 10.86
N ARG A 105 -3.25 -6.83 11.20
CA ARG A 105 -3.42 -5.39 11.41
C ARG A 105 -2.59 -4.86 12.58
N THR A 106 -2.49 -5.62 13.68
CA THR A 106 -1.62 -5.30 14.81
C THR A 106 -0.15 -5.31 14.40
N ASP A 107 0.30 -6.37 13.72
CA ASP A 107 1.70 -6.50 13.29
C ASP A 107 2.09 -5.35 12.34
N LEU A 108 1.23 -5.00 11.38
CA LEU A 108 1.44 -3.84 10.50
C LEU A 108 1.53 -2.53 11.28
N SER A 109 0.65 -2.34 12.27
CA SER A 109 0.64 -1.14 13.11
C SER A 109 1.93 -0.98 13.91
N GLU A 110 2.45 -2.09 14.46
CA GLU A 110 3.72 -2.11 15.17
C GLU A 110 4.91 -1.80 14.25
N GLU A 111 4.96 -2.44 13.07
CA GLU A 111 6.03 -2.19 12.10
C GLU A 111 6.04 -0.74 11.61
N MET A 112 4.87 -0.16 11.33
CA MET A 112 4.75 1.26 10.98
C MET A 112 5.22 2.16 12.12
N ARG A 113 4.89 1.84 13.38
CA ARG A 113 5.35 2.60 14.55
C ARG A 113 6.88 2.56 14.67
N LYS A 114 7.49 1.38 14.52
CA LYS A 114 8.96 1.22 14.54
C LYS A 114 9.63 1.97 13.40
N ALA A 115 9.10 1.86 12.18
CA ALA A 115 9.62 2.54 11.00
C ALA A 115 9.54 4.08 11.15
N ARG A 116 8.40 4.62 11.61
CA ARG A 116 8.25 6.06 11.87
C ARG A 116 9.22 6.56 12.94
N PHE A 117 9.46 5.77 13.99
CA PHE A 117 10.47 6.10 14.99
C PHE A 117 11.88 6.11 14.38
N SER A 118 12.24 5.09 13.62
CA SER A 118 13.53 5.01 12.91
C SER A 118 13.75 6.20 11.97
N LYS A 119 12.73 6.58 11.20
CA LYS A 119 12.77 7.78 10.33
C LYS A 119 13.13 9.03 11.14
N ARG A 120 12.43 9.29 12.24
CA ARG A 120 12.69 10.46 13.11
C ARG A 120 14.11 10.48 13.66
N GLU A 121 14.66 9.33 14.04
CA GLU A 121 16.03 9.23 14.51
C GLU A 121 17.05 9.52 13.39
N LEU A 122 16.80 9.00 12.18
CA LEU A 122 17.63 9.29 11.00
C LEU A 122 17.61 10.79 10.65
N GLU A 123 16.44 11.43 10.67
CA GLU A 123 16.29 12.88 10.45
C GLU A 123 17.12 13.67 11.47
N ARG A 124 17.01 13.33 12.77
CA ARG A 124 17.82 13.96 13.83
C ARG A 124 19.32 13.81 13.57
N HIS A 125 19.77 12.63 13.14
CA HIS A 125 21.16 12.41 12.79
C HIS A 125 21.61 13.26 11.59
N SER A 126 20.78 13.37 10.53
CA SER A 126 21.07 14.22 9.36
C SER A 126 21.24 15.67 9.78
N SER A 127 20.28 16.23 10.52
CA SER A 127 20.31 17.63 10.96
C SER A 127 21.53 17.92 11.84
N ARG A 128 21.95 16.99 12.70
CA ARG A 128 23.19 17.14 13.49
C ARG A 128 24.43 17.20 12.61
N ILE A 129 24.51 16.35 11.58
CA ILE A 129 25.66 16.32 10.66
C ILE A 129 25.69 17.58 9.78
N GLU A 130 24.53 18.02 9.30
CA GLU A 130 24.37 19.29 8.58
C GLU A 130 24.87 20.47 9.41
N HIS A 131 24.47 20.55 10.68
CA HIS A 131 24.94 21.61 11.57
C HIS A 131 26.46 21.56 11.82
N HIS A 132 27.04 20.36 11.94
CA HIS A 132 28.50 20.23 12.01
C HIS A 132 29.19 20.68 10.71
N LEU A 133 28.61 20.38 9.55
CA LEU A 133 29.13 20.77 8.24
C LEU A 133 29.09 22.29 8.03
N GLU A 134 28.02 22.96 8.46
CA GLU A 134 27.88 24.43 8.38
C GLU A 134 28.95 25.17 9.20
N ARG A 135 29.36 24.57 10.32
CA ARG A 135 30.39 25.12 11.21
C ARG A 135 31.81 24.77 10.79
N LEU A 136 31.97 23.91 9.78
CA LEU A 136 33.27 23.50 9.29
C LEU A 136 33.83 24.58 8.36
N GLU A 137 35.02 25.09 8.66
CA GLU A 137 35.71 26.01 7.76
C GLU A 137 36.09 25.29 6.46
N LYS A 138 35.77 25.89 5.31
CA LYS A 138 36.12 25.34 4.00
C LYS A 138 37.62 25.46 3.78
N ARG A 139 38.30 24.32 3.61
CA ARG A 139 39.70 24.30 3.19
C ARG A 139 39.81 24.50 1.67
N PRO A 140 40.51 25.53 1.17
CA PRO A 140 40.49 25.90 -0.25
C PRO A 140 41.04 24.84 -1.21
N THR A 141 41.96 23.99 -0.74
CA THR A 141 42.69 23.04 -1.60
C THR A 141 42.21 21.59 -1.46
N THR A 142 41.62 21.19 -0.32
CA THR A 142 41.17 19.81 -0.09
C THR A 142 40.13 19.75 1.04
N ASP A 143 38.90 19.34 0.71
CA ASP A 143 37.76 19.21 1.65
C ASP A 143 37.34 17.75 1.86
N ILE A 144 38.24 16.92 2.40
CA ILE A 144 37.97 15.50 2.64
C ILE A 144 36.85 15.32 3.66
N LEU A 145 36.95 16.00 4.82
CA LEU A 145 35.98 15.84 5.89
C LEU A 145 34.59 16.34 5.49
N GLY A 146 34.48 17.52 4.85
CA GLY A 146 33.19 18.00 4.36
C GLY A 146 32.60 17.08 3.30
N SER A 147 33.43 16.49 2.43
CA SER A 147 32.99 15.48 1.46
C SER A 147 32.42 14.23 2.14
N MET A 148 33.09 13.72 3.18
CA MET A 148 32.63 12.57 3.96
C MET A 148 31.29 12.86 4.66
N LEU A 149 31.13 14.04 5.28
CA LEU A 149 29.88 14.43 5.94
C LEU A 149 28.73 14.56 4.94
N ARG A 150 28.97 15.17 3.76
CA ARG A 150 27.97 15.25 2.68
C ARG A 150 27.57 13.87 2.17
N ALA A 151 28.53 12.96 2.00
CA ALA A 151 28.24 11.57 1.62
C ALA A 151 27.38 10.87 2.68
N ARG A 152 27.64 11.12 3.97
CA ARG A 152 26.84 10.58 5.07
C ARG A 152 25.42 11.13 5.10
N ILE A 153 25.24 12.44 4.90
CA ILE A 153 23.91 13.08 4.77
C ILE A 153 23.14 12.41 3.64
N LYS A 154 23.77 12.24 2.46
CA LYS A 154 23.15 11.57 1.32
C LYS A 154 22.72 10.14 1.64
N ALA A 155 23.57 9.36 2.31
CA ALA A 155 23.24 7.99 2.71
C ALA A 155 22.06 7.93 3.70
N ILE A 156 22.00 8.86 4.66
CA ILE A 156 20.88 8.99 5.59
C ILE A 156 19.59 9.35 4.84
N ALA A 157 19.65 10.29 3.89
CA ALA A 157 18.50 10.68 3.08
C ALA A 157 17.95 9.49 2.27
N THR A 158 18.82 8.67 1.67
CA THR A 158 18.41 7.41 1.02
C THR A 158 17.70 6.47 1.99
N ALA A 159 18.27 6.25 3.18
CA ALA A 159 17.66 5.38 4.19
C ALA A 159 16.30 5.92 4.71
N ILE A 160 16.14 7.24 4.79
CA ILE A 160 14.84 7.89 5.10
C ILE A 160 13.83 7.55 4.00
N GLY A 161 14.18 7.77 2.73
CA GLY A 161 13.29 7.46 1.61
C GLY A 161 12.87 5.99 1.55
N GLU A 162 13.81 5.06 1.81
CA GLU A 162 13.49 3.62 1.92
C GLU A 162 12.54 3.32 3.09
N THR A 163 12.72 4.00 4.23
CA THR A 163 11.86 3.85 5.40
C THR A 163 10.46 4.40 5.12
N GLU A 164 10.35 5.52 4.42
CA GLU A 164 9.07 6.09 3.99
C GLU A 164 8.33 5.18 3.01
N ALA A 165 9.04 4.60 2.05
CA ALA A 165 8.47 3.64 1.11
C ALA A 165 7.88 2.43 1.84
N LYS A 166 8.57 1.91 2.86
CA LYS A 166 8.06 0.83 3.72
C LYS A 166 6.81 1.24 4.50
N ILE A 167 6.80 2.45 5.07
CA ILE A 167 5.62 2.98 5.78
C ILE A 167 4.42 3.04 4.82
N LYS A 168 4.59 3.62 3.64
CA LYS A 168 3.53 3.71 2.62
C LYS A 168 3.01 2.34 2.19
N ALA A 169 3.91 1.38 1.98
CA ALA A 169 3.55 0.00 1.63
C ALA A 169 2.71 -0.65 2.74
N SER A 170 3.09 -0.50 4.01
CA SER A 170 2.33 -1.03 5.15
C SER A 170 0.98 -0.34 5.33
N GLU A 171 0.91 0.98 5.16
CA GLU A 171 -0.36 1.74 5.18
C GLU A 171 -1.31 1.22 4.10
N ARG A 172 -0.78 1.04 2.88
CA ARG A 172 -1.55 0.53 1.76
C ARG A 172 -1.98 -0.92 1.97
N ALA A 173 -1.13 -1.77 2.57
CA ALA A 173 -1.49 -3.14 2.93
C ALA A 173 -2.65 -3.17 3.93
N CYS A 174 -2.64 -2.27 4.93
CA CYS A 174 -3.76 -2.16 5.85
C CYS A 174 -5.07 -1.72 5.16
N GLU A 175 -5.01 -0.80 4.19
CA GLU A 175 -6.19 -0.42 3.39
C GLU A 175 -6.74 -1.60 2.59
N MET A 176 -5.86 -2.41 1.99
CA MET A 176 -6.26 -3.61 1.26
C MET A 176 -6.93 -4.65 2.18
N LEU A 177 -6.52 -4.74 3.44
CA LEU A 177 -7.11 -5.63 4.43
C LEU A 177 -8.36 -5.07 5.13
N TYR A 178 -8.74 -3.82 4.86
CA TYR A 178 -9.75 -3.11 5.66
C TYR A 178 -11.14 -3.75 5.63
N ASP A 179 -11.59 -4.17 4.45
CA ASP A 179 -12.93 -4.74 4.23
C ASP A 179 -12.99 -6.26 4.51
N TYR A 180 -11.87 -6.88 4.89
CA TYR A 180 -11.84 -8.29 5.25
C TYR A 180 -12.18 -8.48 6.73
N SER A 181 -13.04 -9.46 7.01
CA SER A 181 -13.39 -9.92 8.35
C SER A 181 -13.16 -11.42 8.47
N TYR A 182 -12.84 -11.89 9.66
CA TYR A 182 -12.67 -13.31 9.97
C TYR A 182 -13.59 -13.68 11.13
N GLU A 183 -14.32 -14.78 10.98
CA GLU A 183 -15.22 -15.30 12.00
C GLU A 183 -14.43 -16.15 12.99
N VAL A 184 -14.61 -15.88 14.28
CA VAL A 184 -13.98 -16.63 15.38
C VAL A 184 -15.06 -17.45 16.05
N ASP A 185 -14.78 -18.72 16.30
CA ASP A 185 -15.69 -19.64 16.96
C ASP A 185 -15.86 -19.22 18.43
N VAL A 186 -17.10 -19.02 18.85
CA VAL A 186 -17.42 -18.76 20.26
C VAL A 186 -17.30 -20.09 20.99
N GLN A 187 -16.36 -20.20 21.93
CA GLN A 187 -16.23 -21.41 22.75
C GLN A 187 -17.44 -21.51 23.71
N GLU A 188 -18.13 -22.67 23.72
CA GLU A 188 -19.35 -22.95 24.52
C GLU A 188 -19.23 -22.69 26.04
N ASN A 189 -18.01 -22.49 26.58
CA ASN A 189 -17.82 -22.11 27.98
C ASN A 189 -18.29 -20.68 28.32
N ASP A 190 -18.55 -19.82 27.33
CA ASP A 190 -19.13 -18.48 27.56
C ASP A 190 -20.66 -18.49 27.72
N GLU A 191 -21.36 -19.56 27.34
CA GLU A 191 -22.82 -19.66 27.52
C GLU A 191 -23.24 -19.92 28.97
N LEU A 192 -22.34 -20.46 29.81
CA LEU A 192 -22.61 -20.71 31.23
C LEU A 192 -22.52 -19.46 32.12
N LEU A 193 -22.16 -18.30 31.55
CA LEU A 193 -22.16 -17.00 32.22
C LEU A 193 -23.33 -16.09 31.82
N LEU A 194 -24.22 -16.55 30.92
CA LEU A 194 -25.38 -15.78 30.44
C LEU A 194 -26.73 -16.40 30.86
N VAL A 195 -26.88 -16.61 32.17
CA VAL A 195 -28.18 -16.78 32.84
C VAL A 195 -28.12 -15.82 34.03
N GLU A 196 -28.71 -14.63 34.08
CA GLU A 196 -29.99 -14.13 33.59
C GLU A 196 -29.87 -12.62 33.24
N GLY A 197 -30.62 -12.14 32.24
CA GLY A 197 -30.97 -10.72 32.14
C GLY A 197 -30.61 -10.03 30.83
N GLU A 198 -31.63 -9.85 30.00
CA GLU A 198 -31.74 -8.98 28.81
C GLU A 198 -31.02 -9.44 27.53
N ALA A 199 -31.85 -9.75 26.53
CA ALA A 199 -31.44 -10.02 25.16
C ALA A 199 -30.69 -8.81 24.57
N SER A 200 -29.37 -8.94 24.48
CA SER A 200 -28.52 -8.01 23.75
C SER A 200 -28.72 -8.22 22.24
N PRO A 201 -29.07 -7.20 21.44
CA PRO A 201 -29.24 -7.38 20.01
C PRO A 201 -27.89 -7.68 19.39
N ALA A 202 -27.86 -8.67 18.49
CA ALA A 202 -26.70 -9.05 17.67
C ALA A 202 -25.91 -7.81 17.20
N PRO A 203 -24.56 -7.85 17.20
CA PRO A 203 -23.79 -6.70 16.76
C PRO A 203 -24.06 -6.47 15.27
N ARG A 204 -24.95 -5.51 14.99
CA ARG A 204 -25.04 -4.87 13.67
C ARG A 204 -23.66 -4.33 13.37
N ALA A 205 -23.08 -4.78 12.25
CA ALA A 205 -21.88 -4.20 11.68
C ALA A 205 -22.00 -2.66 11.68
N LYS A 206 -21.29 -1.99 12.57
CA LYS A 206 -21.14 -0.54 12.53
C LYS A 206 -20.20 -0.24 11.37
N ARG A 207 -20.81 -0.05 10.21
CA ARG A 207 -20.23 0.70 9.11
C ARG A 207 -20.11 2.15 9.57
N GLU A 208 -19.03 2.80 9.15
CA GLU A 208 -18.69 4.23 9.36
C GLU A 208 -17.92 4.53 10.64
N GLU A 209 -16.60 4.29 10.61
CA GLU A 209 -15.56 5.24 11.02
C GLU A 209 -14.18 4.67 10.62
N ARG A 210 -13.35 5.46 9.93
CA ARG A 210 -11.97 5.05 9.59
C ARG A 210 -11.20 4.85 10.91
N PRO A 211 -10.52 3.72 11.13
CA PRO A 211 -9.86 3.45 12.39
C PRO A 211 -8.68 4.39 12.63
N LEU A 212 -8.44 4.73 13.91
CA LEU A 212 -7.47 5.73 14.39
C LEU A 212 -6.02 5.55 13.91
N TRP A 213 -5.64 4.36 13.44
CA TRP A 213 -4.31 4.08 12.90
C TRP A 213 -4.13 4.54 11.45
N ILE A 214 -5.21 4.90 10.74
CA ILE A 214 -5.19 5.59 9.45
C ILE A 214 -5.12 7.10 9.73
N VAL A 215 -3.92 7.60 10.04
CA VAL A 215 -3.70 9.04 10.17
C VAL A 215 -3.76 9.66 8.77
N PRO A 216 -4.58 10.69 8.49
CA PRO A 216 -4.51 11.36 7.21
C PRO A 216 -3.10 11.94 7.06
N ALA A 217 -2.46 11.70 5.91
CA ALA A 217 -1.27 12.42 5.52
C ALA A 217 -1.60 13.91 5.65
N ALA A 218 -0.95 14.60 6.60
CA ALA A 218 -1.08 16.03 6.72
C ALA A 218 -0.71 16.63 5.36
N GLN A 219 -1.64 17.37 4.77
CA GLN A 219 -1.32 18.23 3.63
C GLN A 219 -0.29 19.24 4.13
N GLU A 220 0.96 19.07 3.72
CA GLU A 220 2.00 20.08 3.88
C GLU A 220 1.65 21.26 2.96
N GLY A 221 1.26 22.37 3.59
CA GLY A 221 1.25 23.70 3.00
C GLY A 221 2.51 24.48 3.38
#